data_AF-A0A383D6X3-F1
#
_entry.id   AF-A0A383D6X3-F1
#
_cell.length_a   1.000
_cell.length_b   1.000
_cell.length_c   1.000
_cell.angle_alpha   90.00
_cell.angle_beta   90.00
_cell.angle_gamma   90.00
#
_symmetry.space_group_name_H-M   'P 1'
#
loop_
_entity.id
_entity.type
_entity.pdbx_description
1 polymer ?
#
loop_
_entity_poly.entity_id
_entity_poly.type
_entity_poly.pdbx_seq_one_letter_code
_entity_poly.pdbx_strand_id
1 'polypeptide(L)'
;MPNRSKVKSKTPKNANRSWHRGFISLREVRQNNLKGFDLDLPLGQLIVVTGPSGSGKSSLAFQTLYAEGQRRYIETFSPYTRQFFERMDKPRVEEVN
;
A
#
# COMPACT_ATOMS: atom_id res chain seq x y z
N MET A 1 -36.94 -42.71 8.34
CA MET A 1 -35.96 -41.68 8.72
C MET A 1 -34.95 -41.53 7.59
N PRO A 2 -34.80 -40.36 6.93
CA PRO A 2 -33.90 -40.25 5.79
C PRO A 2 -32.46 -39.97 6.21
N ASN A 3 -31.54 -40.60 5.48
CA ASN A 3 -30.09 -40.64 5.67
C ASN A 3 -29.45 -39.28 5.33
N ARG A 4 -28.64 -38.73 6.26
CA ARG A 4 -27.95 -37.43 6.11
C ARG A 4 -26.66 -37.64 5.30
N SER A 5 -26.76 -37.48 3.98
CA SER A 5 -25.63 -37.43 3.07
C SER A 5 -24.62 -36.36 3.54
N LYS A 6 -23.41 -36.80 3.89
CA LYS A 6 -22.27 -35.91 4.19
C LYS A 6 -21.96 -35.05 2.97
N VAL A 7 -22.35 -33.78 3.02
CA VAL A 7 -21.85 -32.74 2.13
C VAL A 7 -20.35 -32.59 2.42
N LYS A 8 -19.50 -33.13 1.54
CA LYS A 8 -18.06 -32.81 1.55
C LYS A 8 -17.93 -31.36 1.11
N SER A 9 -17.78 -30.44 2.05
CA SER A 9 -17.37 -29.06 1.75
C SER A 9 -16.00 -29.11 1.08
N LYS A 10 -15.94 -28.74 -0.21
CA LYS A 10 -14.68 -28.46 -0.89
C LYS A 10 -14.19 -27.10 -0.39
N THR A 11 -13.51 -27.10 0.76
CA THR A 11 -12.70 -25.95 1.20
C THR A 11 -11.68 -25.67 0.10
N PRO A 12 -11.55 -24.43 -0.40
CA PRO A 12 -10.58 -24.14 -1.44
C PRO A 12 -9.18 -24.45 -0.91
N LYS A 13 -8.51 -25.39 -1.57
CA LYS A 13 -7.13 -25.78 -1.26
C LYS A 13 -6.21 -24.60 -1.53
N ASN A 14 -5.75 -23.99 -0.45
CA ASN A 14 -4.52 -23.22 -0.27
C ASN A 14 -3.87 -22.71 -1.58
N ALA A 15 -4.36 -21.58 -2.08
CA ALA A 15 -3.72 -20.81 -3.14
C ALA A 15 -2.54 -19.98 -2.57
N ASN A 16 -1.62 -20.63 -1.85
CA ASN A 16 -0.41 -19.98 -1.37
C ASN A 16 0.55 -19.80 -2.55
N ARG A 17 0.21 -18.85 -3.42
CA ARG A 17 1.02 -18.37 -4.52
C ARG A 17 2.25 -17.68 -3.92
N SER A 18 3.40 -18.28 -4.17
CA SER A 18 4.77 -17.86 -3.84
C SER A 18 5.23 -16.50 -4.44
N TRP A 19 4.34 -15.54 -4.64
CA TRP A 19 4.57 -14.32 -5.42
C TRP A 19 4.78 -13.05 -4.58
N HIS A 20 4.83 -13.17 -3.25
CA HIS A 20 4.93 -12.02 -2.34
C HIS A 20 6.11 -12.14 -1.36
N ARG A 21 7.33 -12.35 -1.88
CA ARG A 21 8.54 -12.49 -1.04
C ARG A 21 9.27 -11.17 -0.78
N GLY A 22 8.55 -10.05 -0.66
CA GLY A 22 9.17 -8.74 -0.45
C GLY A 22 8.42 -7.89 0.56
N PHE A 23 9.15 -6.95 1.16
CA PHE A 23 8.62 -5.95 2.09
C PHE A 23 8.92 -4.55 1.53
N ILE A 24 8.02 -3.60 1.79
CA ILE A 24 8.35 -2.19 1.79
C ILE A 24 8.90 -1.87 3.18
N SER A 25 10.21 -1.66 3.23
CA SER A 25 10.94 -1.35 4.46
C SER A 25 11.07 0.15 4.62
N LEU A 26 10.40 0.70 5.63
CA LEU A 26 10.55 2.07 6.09
C LEU A 26 11.48 2.07 7.31
N ARG A 27 12.46 2.97 7.33
CA ARG A 27 13.44 3.09 8.41
C ARG A 27 13.47 4.51 8.94
N GLU A 28 13.61 4.64 10.25
CA GLU A 28 13.62 5.91 11.00
C GLU A 28 12.57 6.92 10.53
N VAL A 29 11.30 6.50 10.41
CA VAL A 29 10.25 7.36 9.86
C VAL A 29 9.91 8.50 10.81
N ARG A 30 10.20 9.74 10.37
CA ARG A 30 10.07 10.98 11.17
C ARG A 30 9.22 12.07 10.50
N GLN A 31 8.43 11.73 9.49
CA GLN A 31 7.58 12.70 8.81
C GLN A 31 6.56 13.31 9.77
N ASN A 32 6.51 14.65 9.85
CA ASN A 32 5.62 15.40 10.75
C ASN A 32 5.80 14.99 12.24
N ASN A 33 4.77 14.42 12.87
CA ASN A 33 4.78 14.08 14.29
C ASN A 33 5.17 12.63 14.59
N LEU A 34 5.58 11.86 13.57
CA LEU A 34 6.05 10.48 13.73
C LEU A 34 7.36 10.43 14.54
N LYS A 35 7.50 9.43 15.40
CA LYS A 35 8.52 9.38 16.45
C LYS A 35 9.80 8.63 16.07
N GLY A 36 10.08 8.42 14.78
CA GLY A 36 11.30 7.75 14.34
C GLY A 36 11.28 6.26 14.62
N PHE A 37 10.46 5.52 13.89
CA PHE A 37 10.35 4.06 14.00
C PHE A 37 10.60 3.37 12.67
N ASP A 38 10.90 2.08 12.76
CA ASP A 38 11.05 1.19 11.61
C ASP A 38 9.78 0.39 11.37
N LEU A 39 9.46 0.12 10.10
CA LEU A 39 8.27 -0.62 9.71
C LEU A 39 8.54 -1.45 8.46
N ASP A 40 8.16 -2.73 8.48
CA ASP A 40 8.20 -3.61 7.32
C ASP A 40 6.78 -3.98 6.90
N LEU A 41 6.40 -3.56 5.69
CA LEU A 41 5.07 -3.78 5.13
C LEU A 41 5.14 -4.90 4.09
N PRO A 42 4.47 -6.05 4.30
CA PRO A 42 4.52 -7.15 3.33
C PRO A 42 3.82 -6.76 2.02
N LEU A 43 4.45 -7.08 0.89
CA LEU A 43 3.86 -6.85 -0.43
C LEU A 43 2.68 -7.80 -0.69
N GLY A 44 1.74 -7.38 -1.53
CA GLY A 44 0.60 -8.20 -1.95
C GLY A 44 -0.47 -8.42 -0.89
N GLN A 45 -0.42 -7.69 0.22
CA GLN A 45 -1.42 -7.76 1.28
C GLN A 45 -2.21 -6.46 1.36
N LEU A 46 -3.47 -6.58 1.81
CA LEU A 46 -4.27 -5.43 2.22
C LEU A 46 -3.84 -5.01 3.62
N ILE A 47 -3.19 -3.85 3.74
CA ILE A 47 -2.69 -3.30 5.00
C ILE A 47 -3.58 -2.14 5.42
N VAL A 48 -4.09 -2.18 6.65
CA VAL A 48 -4.93 -1.13 7.22
C VAL A 48 -4.13 -0.36 8.27
N VAL A 49 -4.03 0.96 8.12
CA VAL A 49 -3.42 1.86 9.11
C VAL A 49 -4.52 2.50 9.93
N THR A 50 -4.54 2.25 11.25
CA THR A 50 -5.59 2.71 12.17
C THR A 50 -5.00 3.36 13.44
N GLY A 51 -5.84 4.01 14.25
CA GLY A 51 -5.47 4.75 15.45
C GLY A 51 -6.24 6.07 15.65
N PRO A 52 -6.13 6.70 16.83
CA PRO A 52 -6.86 7.92 17.18
C PRO A 52 -6.49 9.11 16.27
N SER A 53 -7.36 10.14 16.22
CA SER A 53 -7.04 11.36 15.46
C SER A 53 -5.71 11.97 15.93
N GLY A 54 -4.91 12.49 14.99
CA GLY A 54 -3.59 13.05 15.29
C GLY A 54 -2.46 12.03 15.51
N SER A 55 -2.71 10.71 15.49
CA SER A 55 -1.67 9.70 15.73
C SER A 55 -0.61 9.54 14.61
N GLY A 56 -0.75 10.27 13.50
CA GLY A 56 0.21 10.23 12.39
C GLY A 56 -0.14 9.26 11.24
N LYS A 57 -1.34 8.67 11.20
CA LYS A 57 -1.77 7.75 10.13
C LYS A 57 -1.61 8.34 8.72
N SER A 58 -2.15 9.53 8.50
CA SER A 58 -2.07 10.23 7.21
C SER A 58 -0.64 10.64 6.88
N SER A 59 0.16 10.99 7.89
CA SER A 59 1.59 11.25 7.71
C SER A 59 2.35 10.00 7.27
N LEU A 60 2.03 8.82 7.81
CA LEU A 60 2.62 7.56 7.39
C LEU A 60 2.15 7.12 6.01
N ALA A 61 0.83 7.08 5.76
CA ALA A 61 0.26 6.53 4.53
C ALA A 61 0.47 7.44 3.31
N PHE A 62 0.11 8.73 3.43
CA PHE A 62 0.09 9.64 2.29
C PHE A 62 1.40 10.43 2.16
N GLN A 63 1.85 11.04 3.27
CA GLN A 63 3.00 11.95 3.23
C GLN A 63 4.34 11.22 3.24
N THR A 64 4.39 9.98 3.72
CA THR A 64 5.60 9.16 3.71
C THR A 64 5.54 8.12 2.60
N LEU A 65 4.68 7.10 2.76
CA LEU A 65 4.71 5.92 1.90
C LEU A 65 4.31 6.25 0.45
N TYR A 66 3.18 6.92 0.25
CA TYR A 66 2.71 7.30 -1.09
C TYR A 66 3.66 8.31 -1.76
N ALA A 67 4.07 9.36 -1.05
CA ALA A 67 4.99 10.36 -1.59
C ALA A 67 6.34 9.76 -2.02
N GLU A 68 6.95 8.89 -1.19
CA GLU A 68 8.19 8.20 -1.55
C GLU A 68 7.99 7.22 -2.71
N GLY A 69 6.88 6.49 -2.73
CA GLY A 69 6.53 5.60 -3.84
C GLY A 69 6.43 6.35 -5.16
N GLN A 70 5.74 7.50 -5.16
CA GLN A 70 5.63 8.40 -6.32
C GLN A 70 7.01 8.93 -6.74
N ARG A 71 7.82 9.45 -5.81
CA ARG A 71 9.16 9.99 -6.10
C ARG A 71 10.04 8.93 -6.77
N ARG A 72 10.15 7.73 -6.19
CA ARG A 72 10.98 6.64 -6.74
C ARG A 72 10.47 6.14 -8.09
N TYR A 73 9.15 6.12 -8.28
CA TYR A 73 8.56 5.79 -9.57
C TYR A 73 9.00 6.77 -10.65
N ILE A 74 8.91 8.07 -10.38
CA ILE A 74 9.35 9.13 -11.31
C ILE A 74 10.86 9.05 -11.57
N GLU A 75 11.65 8.75 -10.55
CA GLU A 75 13.11 8.59 -10.67
C GLU A 75 13.54 7.43 -11.56
N THR A 76 12.67 6.44 -11.77
CA THR A 76 12.97 5.30 -12.65
C THR A 76 12.98 5.69 -14.14
N PHE A 77 12.39 6.83 -14.50
CA PHE A 77 12.36 7.30 -15.89
C PHE A 77 13.61 8.10 -16.28
N SER A 78 13.90 8.13 -17.59
CA SER A 78 14.98 8.96 -18.14
C SER A 78 14.77 10.44 -17.81
N PRO A 79 15.85 11.25 -17.66
CA PRO A 79 15.73 12.68 -17.35
C PRO A 79 14.79 13.44 -18.31
N TYR A 80 14.77 13.07 -19.59
CA TYR A 80 13.88 13.65 -20.60
C TYR A 80 12.40 13.36 -20.30
N THR A 81 12.07 12.12 -19.95
CA THR A 81 10.70 11.70 -19.66
C THR A 81 10.15 12.37 -18.39
N ARG A 82 11.00 12.73 -17.43
CA ARG A 82 10.58 13.43 -16.20
C ARG A 82 9.98 14.82 -16.47
N GLN A 83 10.47 15.54 -17.49
CA GLN A 83 9.90 16.85 -17.89
C GLN A 83 8.46 16.76 -18.40
N PHE A 84 8.03 15.58 -18.86
CA PHE A 84 6.64 15.34 -19.26
C PHE A 84 5.75 14.94 -18.07
N PHE A 85 6.31 14.30 -17.04
CA PHE A 85 5.56 13.93 -15.83
C PHE A 85 5.11 15.16 -15.02
N GLU A 86 5.93 16.22 -14.98
CA GLU A 86 5.52 17.50 -14.37
C GLU A 86 4.32 18.16 -15.09
N ARG A 87 4.07 17.76 -16.34
CA ARG A 87 2.95 18.21 -17.17
C ARG A 87 1.78 17.22 -17.22
N MET A 88 1.83 16.10 -16.47
CA MET A 88 0.67 15.22 -16.41
C MET A 88 -0.50 15.98 -15.76
N ASP A 89 -1.49 16.29 -16.58
CA ASP A 89 -2.67 17.04 -16.18
C ASP A 89 -3.30 16.42 -14.94
N LYS A 90 -3.80 17.28 -14.05
CA LYS A 90 -4.67 16.86 -12.94
C LYS A 90 -5.73 15.91 -13.51
N PRO A 91 -6.02 14.78 -12.85
CA PRO A 91 -7.14 13.95 -13.25
C PRO A 91 -8.37 14.84 -13.37
N ARG A 92 -9.10 14.73 -14.50
CA ARG A 92 -10.34 15.47 -14.73
C ARG A 92 -11.40 14.96 -13.77
N VAL A 93 -11.36 15.49 -12.56
CA VAL A 93 -12.29 15.20 -11.48
C VAL A 93 -12.87 16.53 -11.05
N GLU A 94 -14.18 16.65 -11.18
CA GLU A 94 -14.91 17.86 -10.80
C GLU A 94 -15.14 17.93 -9.29
N GLU A 95 -15.15 16.79 -8.59
CA GLU A 95 -15.25 16.75 -7.13
C GLU A 95 -14.69 15.44 -6.55
N VAL A 96 -13.99 15.55 -5.41
CA VAL A 96 -13.61 14.42 -4.54
C VAL A 96 -14.28 14.66 -3.19
N ASN A 97 -15.22 13.78 -2.83
CA ASN A 97 -15.88 13.80 -1.52
C ASN A 97 -14.98 13.30 -0.40
#